data_AF-A0A2X2BUW0-F1
#
_entry.id   AF-A0A2X2BUW0-F1
#
_cell.length_a   1.000
_cell.length_b   1.000
_cell.length_c   1.000
_cell.angle_alpha   90.00
_cell.angle_beta   90.00
_cell.angle_gamma   90.00
#
_symmetry.space_group_name_H-M   'P 1'
#
loop_
_entity.id
_entity.type
_entity.pdbx_description
1 polymer ?
#
loop_
_entity_poly.entity_id
_entity_poly.type
_entity_poly.pdbx_seq_one_letter_code
_entity_poly.pdbx_strand_id
1 'polypeptide(L)'
;MNQMAATVQEFARNTETASEIMLAANEVEQLGEAMHKLKQSSNDIGSVIDVIQSIAEQTNLLALNAAIEAARAGEQGRGFAVVVDKVRTLAQRTQQSTMQIGGLISSLQEGTEAASIMMDKSQKRTLGTVGIEREAEQALQAINDVVSDIQQLSQQIATVVEEPKCCG
;
A
#
# COMPACT_ATOMS: atom_id res chain seq x y z
N MET A 1 38.09 18.08 -22.48
CA MET A 1 37.79 16.65 -22.25
C MET A 1 37.25 16.35 -20.86
N ASN A 2 37.86 16.81 -19.74
CA ASN A 2 37.36 16.50 -18.38
C ASN A 2 35.94 16.99 -18.06
N GLN A 3 35.50 18.15 -18.58
CA GLN A 3 34.14 18.66 -18.32
C GLN A 3 33.05 17.84 -19.02
N MET A 4 33.28 17.43 -20.28
CA MET A 4 32.30 16.63 -21.05
C MET A 4 32.10 15.23 -20.46
N ALA A 5 33.16 14.64 -19.89
CA ALA A 5 33.06 13.38 -19.16
C ALA A 5 32.22 13.52 -17.88
N ALA A 6 32.34 14.65 -17.17
CA ALA A 6 31.55 14.91 -15.96
C ALA A 6 30.05 15.09 -16.27
N THR A 7 29.68 15.81 -17.33
CA THR A 7 28.27 16.01 -17.70
C THR A 7 27.61 14.73 -18.23
N VAL A 8 28.34 13.90 -18.99
CA VAL A 8 27.84 12.58 -19.42
C VAL A 8 27.59 11.66 -18.22
N GLN A 9 28.46 11.72 -17.21
CA GLN A 9 28.30 10.93 -15.99
C GLN A 9 27.14 11.41 -15.11
N GLU A 10 26.90 12.72 -15.06
CA GLU A 10 25.73 13.31 -14.38
C GLU A 10 24.42 12.94 -15.08
N PHE A 11 24.40 12.98 -16.43
CA PHE A 11 23.25 12.54 -17.22
C PHE A 11 22.93 11.05 -17.00
N ALA A 12 23.95 10.18 -17.04
CA ALA A 12 23.79 8.76 -16.75
C ALA A 12 23.19 8.52 -15.34
N ARG A 13 23.66 9.28 -14.34
CA ARG A 13 23.16 9.16 -12.96
C ARG A 13 21.70 9.59 -12.81
N ASN A 14 21.27 10.65 -13.51
CA ASN A 14 19.87 11.07 -13.50
C ASN A 14 18.97 10.04 -14.20
N THR A 15 19.41 9.46 -15.32
CA THR A 15 18.62 8.39 -15.98
C THR A 15 18.45 7.14 -15.12
N GLU A 16 19.49 6.77 -14.34
CA GLU A 16 19.42 5.68 -13.38
C GLU A 16 18.44 6.00 -12.23
N THR A 17 18.53 7.21 -11.67
CA THR A 17 17.65 7.69 -10.60
C THR A 17 16.18 7.69 -11.05
N ALA A 18 15.90 8.17 -12.26
CA ALA A 18 14.55 8.15 -12.83
C ALA A 18 14.00 6.72 -12.99
N SER A 19 14.85 5.77 -13.39
CA SER A 19 14.48 4.35 -13.48
C SER A 19 14.14 3.75 -12.11
N GLU A 20 14.95 4.02 -11.08
CA GLU A 20 14.68 3.55 -9.72
C GLU A 20 13.37 4.12 -9.16
N ILE A 21 13.08 5.39 -9.43
CA ILE A 21 11.82 6.03 -9.02
C ILE A 21 10.63 5.39 -9.71
N MET A 22 10.73 5.04 -10.99
CA MET A 22 9.66 4.32 -11.70
C MET A 22 9.41 2.92 -11.11
N LEU A 23 10.48 2.20 -10.74
CA LEU A 23 10.35 0.91 -10.06
C LEU A 23 9.64 1.07 -8.72
N ALA A 24 10.03 2.06 -7.92
CA ALA A 24 9.38 2.36 -6.65
C ALA A 24 7.89 2.74 -6.83
N ALA A 25 7.54 3.45 -7.91
CA ALA A 25 6.14 3.80 -8.21
C ALA A 25 5.30 2.54 -8.47
N ASN A 26 5.84 1.61 -9.25
CA ASN A 26 5.19 0.33 -9.56
C ASN A 26 5.07 -0.57 -8.31
N GLU A 27 6.08 -0.60 -7.44
CA GLU A 27 6.01 -1.33 -6.16
C GLU A 27 4.91 -0.77 -5.25
N VAL A 28 4.77 0.55 -5.17
CA VAL A 28 3.70 1.20 -4.40
C VAL A 28 2.32 0.86 -4.97
N GLU A 29 2.18 0.79 -6.30
CA GLU A 29 0.93 0.38 -6.95
C GLU A 29 0.57 -1.08 -6.60
N GLN A 30 1.52 -2.01 -6.68
CA GLN A 30 1.32 -3.41 -6.30
C GLN A 30 0.95 -3.56 -4.82
N LEU A 31 1.56 -2.78 -3.94
CA LEU A 31 1.19 -2.72 -2.53
C LEU A 31 -0.24 -2.21 -2.35
N GLY A 32 -0.66 -1.22 -3.14
CA GLY A 32 -2.03 -0.71 -3.15
C GLY A 32 -3.06 -1.80 -3.51
N GLU A 33 -2.78 -2.60 -4.54
CA GLU A 33 -3.62 -3.74 -4.90
C GLU A 33 -3.69 -4.79 -3.78
N ALA A 34 -2.56 -5.08 -3.12
CA ALA A 34 -2.51 -6.01 -2.01
C ALA A 34 -3.35 -5.52 -0.82
N MET A 35 -3.33 -4.22 -0.51
CA MET A 35 -4.18 -3.63 0.51
C MET A 35 -5.67 -3.70 0.15
N HIS A 36 -6.02 -3.48 -1.12
CA HIS A 36 -7.41 -3.64 -1.57
C HIS A 36 -7.91 -5.08 -1.38
N LYS A 37 -7.08 -6.07 -1.75
CA LYS A 37 -7.41 -7.49 -1.52
C LYS A 37 -7.58 -7.79 -0.03
N LEU A 38 -6.67 -7.29 0.81
CA LEU A 38 -6.74 -7.49 2.26
C LEU A 38 -7.99 -6.87 2.87
N LYS A 39 -8.38 -5.66 2.43
CA LYS A 39 -9.63 -5.01 2.83
C LYS A 39 -10.85 -5.86 2.46
N GLN A 40 -10.89 -6.38 1.24
CA GLN A 40 -11.99 -7.23 0.79
C GLN A 40 -12.08 -8.53 1.59
N SER A 41 -10.95 -9.23 1.80
CA SER A 41 -10.92 -10.42 2.66
C SER A 41 -11.35 -10.13 4.09
N SER A 42 -10.99 -8.95 4.64
CA SER A 42 -11.41 -8.55 5.98
C SER A 42 -12.93 -8.35 6.07
N ASN A 43 -13.55 -7.78 5.04
CA ASN A 43 -15.01 -7.63 4.95
C ASN A 43 -15.73 -8.97 4.87
N ASP A 44 -15.18 -9.91 4.08
CA ASP A 44 -15.73 -11.26 3.96
C ASP A 44 -15.66 -11.99 5.30
N ILE A 45 -14.54 -11.88 6.02
CA ILE A 45 -14.40 -12.44 7.37
C ILE A 45 -15.39 -11.79 8.33
N GLY A 46 -15.58 -10.47 8.28
CA GLY A 46 -16.59 -9.75 9.08
C GLY A 46 -18.00 -10.32 8.87
N SER A 47 -18.38 -10.54 7.61
CA SER A 47 -19.68 -11.13 7.26
C SER A 47 -19.85 -12.56 7.81
N VAL A 48 -18.78 -13.36 7.80
CA VAL A 48 -18.79 -14.70 8.41
C VAL A 48 -18.94 -14.63 9.93
N ILE A 49 -18.27 -13.68 10.59
CA ILE A 49 -18.37 -13.47 12.03
C ILE A 49 -19.80 -13.07 12.43
N ASP A 50 -20.47 -12.21 11.67
CA ASP A 50 -21.86 -11.82 11.92
C ASP A 50 -22.80 -13.04 11.87
N VAL A 51 -22.58 -13.95 10.90
CA VAL A 51 -23.34 -15.21 10.82
C VAL A 51 -23.09 -16.09 12.04
N ILE A 52 -21.84 -16.25 12.48
CA ILE A 52 -21.52 -17.05 13.68
C ILE A 52 -22.13 -16.43 14.93
N GLN A 53 -22.12 -15.10 15.06
CA GLN A 53 -22.75 -14.40 16.17
C GLN A 53 -24.26 -14.65 16.21
N SER A 54 -24.93 -14.58 15.05
CA SER A 54 -26.36 -14.92 14.93
C SER A 54 -26.64 -16.37 15.29
N ILE A 55 -25.82 -17.33 14.83
CA ILE A 55 -25.96 -18.75 15.18
C ILE A 55 -25.80 -18.96 16.69
N ALA A 56 -24.82 -18.31 17.31
CA ALA A 56 -24.60 -18.43 18.75
C ALA A 56 -25.77 -17.84 19.55
N GLU A 57 -26.35 -16.73 19.10
CA GLU A 57 -27.55 -16.15 19.71
C GLU A 57 -28.78 -17.06 19.59
N GLN A 58 -29.03 -17.60 18.40
CA GLN A 58 -30.10 -18.57 18.18
C GLN A 58 -29.90 -19.83 19.02
N THR A 59 -28.67 -20.33 19.13
CA THR A 59 -28.33 -21.48 19.96
C THR A 59 -28.58 -21.19 21.45
N ASN A 60 -28.25 -19.99 21.91
CA ASN A 60 -28.51 -19.56 23.28
C ASN A 60 -30.02 -19.48 23.57
N LEU A 61 -30.81 -18.93 22.65
CA LEU A 61 -32.29 -18.90 22.77
C LEU A 61 -32.91 -20.29 22.75
N LEU A 62 -32.41 -21.18 21.88
CA LEU A 62 -32.88 -22.56 21.80
C LEU A 62 -32.55 -23.33 23.08
N ALA A 63 -31.35 -23.14 23.64
CA ALA A 63 -30.98 -23.69 24.94
C ALA A 63 -31.88 -23.14 26.06
N LEU A 64 -32.20 -21.84 26.07
CA LEU A 64 -33.11 -21.28 27.06
C LEU A 64 -34.51 -21.93 27.02
N ASN A 65 -35.07 -22.11 25.83
CA ASN A 65 -36.37 -22.78 25.66
C ASN A 65 -36.31 -24.24 26.13
N ALA A 66 -35.23 -24.95 25.82
CA ALA A 66 -35.00 -26.31 26.29
C ALA A 66 -34.86 -26.40 27.82
N ALA A 67 -34.27 -25.39 28.47
CA ALA A 67 -34.14 -25.33 29.93
C ALA A 67 -35.50 -25.20 30.61
N ILE A 68 -36.38 -24.38 30.04
CA ILE A 68 -37.77 -24.21 30.50
C ILE A 68 -38.52 -25.54 30.41
N GLU A 69 -38.41 -26.25 29.29
CA GLU A 69 -39.09 -27.53 29.11
C GLU A 69 -38.50 -28.63 30.02
N ALA A 70 -37.18 -28.64 30.24
CA ALA A 70 -36.54 -29.53 31.19
C ALA A 70 -37.05 -29.31 32.62
N ALA A 71 -37.23 -28.05 33.04
CA ALA A 71 -37.81 -27.71 34.33
C ALA A 71 -39.28 -28.17 34.44
N ARG A 72 -40.04 -28.07 33.34
CA ARG A 72 -41.44 -28.52 33.26
C ARG A 72 -41.58 -30.04 33.38
N ALA A 73 -40.61 -30.80 32.88
CA ALA A 73 -40.57 -32.27 32.99
C ALA A 73 -40.17 -32.77 34.40
N GLY A 74 -39.80 -31.88 35.33
CA GLY A 74 -39.47 -32.23 36.71
C GLY A 74 -38.27 -33.19 36.80
N GLU A 75 -38.41 -34.27 37.57
CA GLU A 75 -37.35 -35.27 37.77
C GLU A 75 -36.87 -35.93 36.46
N GLN A 76 -37.78 -36.13 35.49
CA GLN A 76 -37.43 -36.74 34.19
C GLN A 76 -36.56 -35.81 33.32
N GLY A 77 -36.60 -34.49 33.58
CA GLY A 77 -35.84 -33.49 32.85
C GLY A 77 -34.44 -33.19 33.41
N ARG A 78 -34.08 -33.74 34.58
CA ARG A 78 -32.82 -33.39 35.28
C ARG A 78 -31.56 -33.64 34.46
N GLY A 79 -31.47 -34.80 33.79
CA GLY A 79 -30.32 -35.11 32.92
C GLY A 79 -30.23 -34.20 31.70
N PHE A 80 -31.39 -33.82 31.14
CA PHE A 80 -31.47 -32.92 30.00
C PHE A 80 -31.11 -31.47 30.38
N ALA A 81 -31.50 -31.01 31.57
CA ALA A 81 -31.16 -29.69 32.10
C ALA A 81 -29.64 -29.45 32.15
N VAL A 82 -28.86 -30.46 32.55
CA VAL A 82 -27.38 -30.36 32.60
C VAL A 82 -26.79 -30.17 31.20
N VAL A 83 -27.31 -30.87 30.19
CA VAL A 83 -26.87 -30.73 28.79
C VAL A 83 -27.20 -29.32 28.29
N VAL A 84 -28.40 -28.84 28.57
CA VAL A 84 -28.85 -27.51 28.15
C VAL A 84 -27.97 -26.39 28.74
N ASP A 85 -27.62 -26.46 30.02
CA ASP A 85 -26.73 -25.48 30.64
C ASP A 85 -25.34 -25.46 29.98
N LYS A 86 -24.83 -26.63 29.57
CA LYS A 86 -23.57 -26.71 28.81
C LYS A 86 -23.69 -26.09 27.44
N VAL A 87 -24.77 -26.36 26.69
CA VAL A 87 -25.03 -25.74 25.38
C VAL A 87 -25.13 -24.22 25.52
N ARG A 88 -25.86 -23.72 26.53
CA ARG A 88 -25.98 -22.28 26.80
C ARG A 88 -24.62 -21.64 27.09
N THR A 89 -23.82 -22.28 27.93
CA THR A 89 -22.46 -21.80 28.25
C THR A 89 -21.56 -21.78 27.01
N LEU A 90 -21.64 -22.79 26.14
CA LEU A 90 -20.90 -22.80 24.87
C LEU A 90 -21.34 -21.66 23.95
N ALA A 91 -22.64 -21.45 23.79
CA ALA A 91 -23.20 -20.38 22.97
C ALA A 91 -22.72 -18.99 23.45
N GLN A 92 -22.75 -18.75 24.76
CA GLN A 92 -22.25 -17.50 25.36
C GLN A 92 -20.74 -17.30 25.12
N ARG A 93 -19.93 -18.37 25.27
CA ARG A 93 -18.50 -18.31 24.97
C ARG A 93 -18.24 -18.03 23.49
N THR A 94 -19.00 -18.63 22.58
CA THR A 94 -18.90 -18.36 21.13
C THR A 94 -19.26 -16.90 20.82
N GLN A 95 -20.30 -16.34 21.43
CA GLN A 95 -20.63 -14.92 21.29
C GLN A 95 -19.49 -14.02 21.78
N GLN A 96 -18.89 -14.33 22.93
CA GLN A 96 -17.77 -13.55 23.45
C GLN A 96 -16.56 -13.59 22.50
N SER A 97 -16.20 -14.77 22.00
CA SER A 97 -15.08 -14.90 21.05
C SER A 97 -15.35 -14.22 19.72
N THR A 98 -16.57 -14.31 19.18
CA THR A 98 -16.93 -13.61 17.94
C THR A 98 -16.89 -12.10 18.09
N MET A 99 -17.33 -11.54 19.22
CA MET A 99 -17.17 -10.10 19.51
C MET A 99 -15.69 -9.67 19.56
N GLN A 100 -14.83 -10.46 20.21
CA GLN A 100 -13.39 -10.18 20.25
C GLN A 100 -12.76 -10.23 18.85
N ILE A 101 -13.10 -11.23 18.04
CA ILE A 101 -12.62 -11.35 16.67
C ILE A 101 -13.15 -10.20 15.81
N GLY A 102 -14.43 -9.82 15.96
CA GLY A 102 -15.01 -8.66 15.27
C GLY A 102 -14.25 -7.36 15.55
N GLY A 103 -13.84 -7.14 16.80
CA GLY A 103 -12.97 -6.02 17.15
C GLY A 103 -11.61 -6.06 16.43
N LEU A 104 -10.97 -7.23 16.36
CA LEU A 104 -9.70 -7.40 15.63
C LEU A 104 -9.86 -7.14 14.13
N ILE A 105 -10.96 -7.60 13.53
CA ILE A 105 -11.27 -7.36 12.11
C ILE A 105 -11.52 -5.87 11.86
N SER A 106 -12.21 -5.17 12.76
CA SER A 106 -12.40 -3.71 12.65
C SER A 106 -11.05 -2.98 12.68
N SER A 107 -10.16 -3.33 13.61
CA SER A 107 -8.81 -2.73 13.66
C SER A 107 -7.98 -3.06 12.41
N LEU A 108 -8.14 -4.25 11.84
CA LEU A 108 -7.49 -4.65 10.58
C LEU A 108 -8.01 -3.81 9.40
N GLN A 109 -9.33 -3.59 9.32
CA GLN A 109 -9.96 -2.75 8.30
C GLN A 109 -9.48 -1.31 8.39
N GLU A 110 -9.42 -0.74 9.60
CA GLU A 110 -8.89 0.61 9.83
C GLU A 110 -7.42 0.72 9.43
N GLY A 111 -6.59 -0.26 9.83
CA GLY A 111 -5.16 -0.29 9.50
C GLY A 111 -4.90 -0.41 8.00
N THR A 112 -5.69 -1.23 7.29
CA THR A 112 -5.57 -1.40 5.84
C THR A 112 -6.02 -0.16 5.07
N GLU A 113 -7.08 0.51 5.52
CA GLU A 113 -7.52 1.78 4.94
C GLU A 113 -6.44 2.87 5.10
N ALA A 114 -5.88 2.99 6.32
CA ALA A 114 -4.79 3.93 6.58
C ALA A 114 -3.56 3.65 5.71
N ALA A 115 -3.18 2.38 5.56
CA ALA A 115 -2.10 1.96 4.68
C ALA A 115 -2.38 2.31 3.20
N SER A 116 -3.60 2.07 2.72
CA SER A 116 -4.02 2.41 1.36
C SER A 116 -3.92 3.92 1.08
N ILE A 117 -4.38 4.76 2.01
CA ILE A 117 -4.25 6.22 1.90
C ILE A 117 -2.78 6.66 1.86
N MET A 118 -1.91 6.04 2.67
CA MET A 118 -0.49 6.32 2.64
C MET A 118 0.16 5.90 1.33
N MET A 119 -0.25 4.77 0.76
CA MET A 119 0.23 4.29 -0.55
C MET A 119 -0.19 5.22 -1.68
N ASP A 120 -1.44 5.68 -1.74
CA ASP A 120 -1.90 6.66 -2.74
C ASP A 120 -1.09 7.97 -2.66
N LYS A 121 -0.84 8.46 -1.44
CA LYS A 121 0.03 9.63 -1.23
C LYS A 121 1.46 9.38 -1.69
N SER A 122 2.02 8.20 -1.41
CA SER A 122 3.35 7.83 -1.87
C SER A 122 3.42 7.72 -3.39
N GLN A 123 2.43 7.11 -4.03
CA GLN A 123 2.36 7.00 -5.49
C GLN A 123 2.35 8.39 -6.15
N LYS A 124 1.50 9.30 -5.64
CA LYS A 124 1.46 10.70 -6.13
C LYS A 124 2.79 11.43 -5.97
N ARG A 125 3.48 11.24 -4.83
CA ARG A 125 4.80 11.83 -4.62
C ARG A 125 5.82 11.26 -5.58
N THR A 126 5.88 9.94 -5.73
CA THR A 126 6.83 9.28 -6.63
C THR A 126 6.63 9.73 -8.08
N LEU A 127 5.39 9.78 -8.56
CA LEU A 127 5.05 10.32 -9.89
C LEU A 127 5.45 11.80 -10.04
N GLY A 128 5.26 12.61 -8.99
CA GLY A 128 5.73 13.99 -8.96
C GLY A 128 7.25 14.10 -9.07
N THR A 129 8.00 13.22 -8.40
CA THR A 129 9.46 13.17 -8.48
C THR A 129 9.93 12.81 -9.89
N VAL A 130 9.26 11.88 -10.58
CA VAL A 130 9.56 11.59 -12.01
C VAL A 130 9.39 12.84 -12.89
N GLY A 131 8.37 13.65 -12.61
CA GLY A 131 8.16 14.93 -13.29
C GLY A 131 9.32 15.91 -13.10
N ILE A 132 9.79 16.06 -11.85
CA ILE A 132 10.92 16.93 -11.50
C ILE A 132 12.22 16.43 -12.15
N GLU A 133 12.49 15.12 -12.11
CA GLU A 133 13.64 14.51 -12.80
C GLU A 133 13.64 14.83 -14.29
N ARG A 134 12.47 14.74 -14.94
CA ARG A 134 12.35 15.07 -16.36
C ARG A 134 12.61 16.55 -16.65
N GLU A 135 12.17 17.46 -15.79
CA GLU A 135 12.48 18.89 -15.90
C GLU A 135 13.99 19.15 -15.72
N ALA A 136 14.62 18.47 -14.77
CA ALA A 136 16.07 18.55 -14.55
C ALA A 136 16.87 18.02 -15.76
N GLU A 137 16.43 16.90 -16.36
CA GLU A 137 17.01 16.35 -17.58
C GLU A 137 16.95 17.35 -18.75
N GLN A 138 15.81 18.02 -18.94
CA GLN A 138 15.65 19.06 -19.96
C GLN A 138 16.56 20.27 -19.72
N ALA A 139 16.67 20.72 -18.46
CA ALA A 139 17.54 21.83 -18.10
C ALA A 139 19.03 21.49 -18.34
N LEU A 140 19.46 20.27 -18.00
CA LEU A 140 20.82 19.79 -18.26
C LEU A 140 21.10 19.65 -19.75
N GLN A 141 20.13 19.18 -20.55
CA GLN A 141 20.28 19.12 -22.00
C GLN A 141 20.49 20.52 -22.59
N ALA A 142 19.70 21.50 -22.16
CA ALA A 142 19.85 22.89 -22.60
C ALA A 142 21.23 23.47 -22.22
N ILE A 143 21.74 23.15 -21.03
CA ILE A 143 23.10 23.55 -20.61
C ILE A 143 24.15 22.91 -21.51
N ASN A 144 24.02 21.62 -21.84
CA ASN A 144 24.94 20.91 -22.73
C ASN A 144 24.97 21.54 -24.13
N ASP A 145 23.81 21.90 -24.67
CA ASP A 145 23.72 22.55 -25.98
C ASP A 145 24.48 23.90 -25.97
N VAL A 146 24.28 24.73 -24.94
CA VAL A 146 24.99 26.00 -24.76
C VAL A 146 26.50 25.79 -24.60
N VAL A 147 26.94 24.77 -23.85
CA VAL A 147 28.37 24.47 -23.69
C VAL A 147 29.00 24.02 -25.00
N SER A 148 28.27 23.25 -25.81
CA SER A 148 28.71 22.82 -27.15
C SER A 148 28.89 24.02 -28.08
N ASP A 149 27.92 24.94 -28.10
CA ASP A 149 27.99 26.18 -28.89
C ASP A 149 29.20 27.04 -28.51
N ILE A 150 29.48 27.19 -27.21
CA ILE A 150 30.64 27.95 -26.71
C ILE A 150 31.96 27.30 -27.16
N GLN A 151 32.05 25.97 -27.13
CA GLN A 151 33.25 25.25 -27.59
C GLN A 151 33.48 25.47 -29.09
N GLN A 152 32.42 25.39 -29.91
CA GLN A 152 32.50 25.63 -31.34
C GLN A 152 32.94 27.08 -31.65
N LEU A 153 32.36 28.06 -30.94
CA LEU A 153 32.74 29.47 -31.07
C LEU A 153 34.21 29.69 -30.70
N SER A 154 34.67 29.06 -29.61
CA SER A 154 36.07 29.17 -29.16
C SER A 154 37.04 28.60 -30.20
N GLN A 155 36.65 27.52 -30.88
CA GLN A 155 37.44 26.89 -31.93
C GLN A 155 37.47 27.73 -33.22
N GLN A 156 36.36 28.39 -33.56
CA GLN A 156 36.32 29.39 -34.63
C GLN A 156 37.19 30.61 -34.34
N ILE A 157 37.18 31.11 -33.10
CA ILE A 157 38.06 32.23 -32.70
C ILE A 157 39.53 31.81 -32.80
N ALA A 158 39.90 30.62 -32.33
CA ALA A 158 41.27 30.12 -32.41
C ALA A 158 41.76 30.01 -33.86
N THR A 159 40.92 29.49 -34.77
CA THR A 159 41.25 29.40 -36.21
C THR A 159 41.41 30.77 -36.87
N VAL A 160 40.58 31.75 -36.52
CA VAL A 160 40.72 33.14 -37.01
C VAL A 160 41.99 33.82 -36.48
N VAL A 161 42.38 33.54 -35.23
CA VAL A 161 43.57 34.14 -34.60
C VAL A 161 44.88 33.52 -35.13
N GLU A 162 44.86 32.30 -35.64
CA GLU A 162 46.00 31.71 -36.36
C GLU A 162 46.20 32.28 -37.79
N GLU A 163 45.21 32.99 -38.36
CA GLU A 163 45.25 33.57 -39.70
C GLU A 163 45.48 35.10 -39.78
N PRO A 164 46.49 35.67 -39.08
CA PRO A 164 47.27 36.73 -39.70
C PRO A 164 48.76 36.67 -39.32
N LYS A 165 49.52 35.80 -39.98
CA LYS A 165 50.99 35.92 -40.06
C LYS A 165 51.59 35.74 -41.46
N CYS A 166 50.77 35.66 -42.51
CA CYS A 166 51.24 35.62 -43.89
C CYS A 166 50.78 36.85 -44.69
N CYS A 167 51.30 38.03 -44.34
CA CYS A 167 51.62 39.10 -45.30
C CYS A 167 52.34 40.24 -44.54
N GLY A 168 53.59 40.49 -44.91
CA GLY A 168 54.46 41.52 -44.36
C GLY A 168 55.92 41.15 -44.53
#